data_AF-A0A2K2V8T2-F1
#
_entry.id   AF-A0A2K2V8T2-F1
#
_cell.length_a   1.000
_cell.length_b   1.000
_cell.length_c   1.000
_cell.angle_alpha   90.00
_cell.angle_beta   90.00
_cell.angle_gamma   90.00
#
_symmetry.space_group_name_H-M   'P 1'
#
loop_
_entity.id
_entity.type
_entity.pdbx_description
1 polymer ?
#
loop_
_entity_poly.entity_id
_entity_poly.type
_entity_poly.pdbx_seq_one_letter_code
_entity_poly.pdbx_strand_id
1 'polypeptide(L)'
;NPRIRREAIGALGDIGDEKAIEPLLRSLWLEKANARYIKEALRKLGKEINEEEIRSLDISFLESLEKEELLSLLQREEDEEILSYIAFRIAEIGDTSLLPELLGIREKIRSPRFKRQWVYSIGKLIGVNIYPYLNTDRLALFQRIERVLRGIPTWDKGIRRRLLLALRHLGEGNYKKFLERLTKLSDLSKLKEEEKLAINFFLEKEELSMEESALSALILVKSFENPH
;
A
#
# COMPACT_ATOMS: atom_id res chain seq x y z
N ASN A 1 5.97 13.66 27.02
CA ASN A 1 5.58 13.09 28.32
C ASN A 1 4.08 12.74 28.27
N PRO A 2 3.69 11.45 28.33
CA PRO A 2 2.29 11.04 28.25
C PRO A 2 1.39 11.68 29.30
N ARG A 3 1.91 11.96 30.51
CA ARG A 3 1.15 12.60 31.59
C ARG A 3 0.73 14.03 31.23
N ILE A 4 1.68 14.84 30.76
CA ILE A 4 1.43 16.22 30.33
C ILE A 4 0.41 16.27 29.19
N ARG A 5 0.48 15.34 28.23
CA ARG A 5 -0.48 15.26 27.12
C ARG A 5 -1.90 14.97 27.61
N ARG A 6 -2.07 14.04 28.56
CA ARG A 6 -3.37 13.71 29.16
C ARG A 6 -3.98 14.88 29.93
N GLU A 7 -3.15 15.60 30.69
CA GLU A 7 -3.58 16.82 31.41
C GLU A 7 -4.02 17.91 30.43
N ALA A 8 -3.29 18.12 29.33
CA ALA A 8 -3.67 19.06 28.28
C ALA A 8 -4.99 18.66 27.58
N ILE A 9 -5.19 17.38 27.25
CA ILE A 9 -6.43 16.88 26.67
C ILE A 9 -7.62 17.11 27.62
N GLY A 10 -7.43 16.81 28.92
CA GLY A 10 -8.46 17.04 29.94
C GLY A 10 -8.85 18.52 30.02
N ALA A 11 -7.85 19.41 30.07
CA ALA A 11 -8.05 20.85 30.10
C ALA A 11 -8.80 21.36 28.86
N LEU A 12 -8.50 20.86 27.65
CA LEU A 12 -9.25 21.20 26.43
C LEU A 12 -10.73 20.85 26.54
N GLY A 13 -11.06 19.69 27.10
CA GLY A 13 -12.45 19.31 27.36
C GLY A 13 -13.13 20.18 28.42
N ASP A 14 -12.41 20.57 29.47
CA ASP A 14 -12.92 21.42 30.54
C ASP A 14 -13.10 22.88 30.11
N ILE A 15 -12.30 23.37 29.16
CA ILE A 15 -12.42 24.72 28.59
C ILE A 15 -13.74 24.89 27.83
N GLY A 16 -14.26 23.82 27.21
CA GLY A 16 -15.56 23.88 26.54
C GLY A 16 -15.55 24.53 25.15
N ASP A 17 -14.38 24.88 24.58
CA ASP A 17 -14.29 25.49 23.26
C ASP A 17 -14.49 24.43 22.15
N GLU A 18 -15.56 24.56 21.38
CA GLU A 18 -15.87 23.66 20.26
C GLU A 18 -14.74 23.57 19.22
N LYS A 19 -13.88 24.59 19.12
CA LYS A 19 -12.68 24.55 18.27
C LYS A 19 -11.68 23.46 18.68
N ALA A 20 -11.78 22.94 19.90
CA ALA A 20 -10.96 21.81 20.35
C ALA A 20 -11.46 20.46 19.81
N ILE A 21 -12.70 20.37 19.30
CA ILE A 21 -13.26 19.12 18.79
C ILE A 21 -12.40 18.57 17.65
N GLU A 22 -12.15 19.35 16.60
CA GLU A 22 -11.41 18.87 15.44
C GLU A 22 -9.96 18.45 15.76
N PRO A 23 -9.15 19.22 16.53
CA PRO A 23 -7.84 18.76 16.99
C PRO A 23 -7.88 17.48 17.83
N LEU A 24 -8.88 17.32 18.70
CA LEU A 24 -9.07 16.12 19.50
C LEU A 24 -9.42 14.91 18.62
N LEU A 25 -10.28 15.09 17.62
CA LEU A 25 -10.57 14.06 16.61
C LEU A 25 -9.31 13.60 15.87
N ARG A 26 -8.50 14.56 15.40
CA ARG A 26 -7.21 14.27 14.73
C ARG A 26 -6.26 13.50 15.66
N SER A 27 -6.20 13.89 16.94
CA SER A 27 -5.36 13.19 17.92
C SER A 27 -5.89 11.79 18.26
N LEU A 28 -7.20 11.59 18.25
CA LEU A 28 -7.83 10.28 18.50
C LEU A 28 -7.40 9.26 17.44
N TRP A 29 -7.31 9.73 16.20
CA TRP A 29 -6.86 8.94 15.06
C TRP A 29 -5.37 8.58 15.15
N LEU A 30 -4.52 9.58 15.41
CA LEU A 30 -3.06 9.43 15.41
C LEU A 30 -2.49 8.71 16.65
N GLU A 31 -3.22 8.72 17.78
CA GLU A 31 -2.67 8.21 19.03
C GLU A 31 -3.70 7.44 19.85
N LYS A 32 -3.79 6.14 19.58
CA LYS A 32 -4.66 5.21 20.32
C LYS A 32 -4.32 5.16 21.83
N ALA A 33 -3.08 5.43 22.22
CA ALA A 33 -2.62 5.36 23.62
C ALA A 33 -3.33 6.34 24.56
N ASN A 34 -3.86 7.46 24.03
CA ASN A 34 -4.63 8.43 24.82
C ASN A 34 -6.11 8.47 24.44
N ALA A 35 -6.59 7.52 23.63
CA ALA A 35 -7.95 7.50 23.11
C ALA A 35 -9.02 7.66 24.20
N ARG A 36 -8.85 7.02 25.36
CA ARG A 36 -9.79 7.15 26.49
C ARG A 36 -9.97 8.60 26.97
N TYR A 37 -8.86 9.34 27.09
CA TYR A 37 -8.87 10.72 27.57
C TYR A 37 -9.42 11.66 26.52
N ILE A 38 -9.09 11.40 25.25
CA ILE A 38 -9.58 12.17 24.12
C ILE A 38 -11.11 12.00 23.99
N LYS A 39 -11.62 10.77 24.07
CA LYS A 39 -13.07 10.49 24.09
C LYS A 39 -13.77 11.18 25.26
N GLU A 40 -13.15 11.21 26.44
CA GLU A 40 -13.71 11.90 27.59
C GLU A 40 -13.77 13.43 27.37
N ALA A 41 -12.70 14.02 26.84
CA ALA A 41 -12.67 15.45 26.50
C ALA A 41 -13.71 15.79 25.43
N LEU A 42 -13.84 14.98 24.38
CA LEU A 42 -14.87 15.14 23.36
C LEU A 42 -16.29 15.04 23.95
N ARG A 43 -16.53 14.10 24.88
CA ARG A 43 -17.81 13.99 25.58
C ARG A 43 -18.13 15.24 26.41
N LYS A 44 -17.13 15.85 27.06
CA LYS A 44 -17.29 17.13 27.76
C LYS A 44 -17.66 18.28 26.81
N LEU A 45 -17.17 18.23 25.58
CA LEU A 45 -17.53 19.14 24.48
C LEU A 45 -18.86 18.78 23.80
N GLY A 46 -19.63 17.83 24.35
CA GLY A 46 -20.92 17.40 23.77
C GLY A 46 -20.80 16.52 22.52
N LYS A 47 -19.60 16.07 22.17
CA LYS A 47 -19.35 15.17 21.02
C LYS A 47 -19.11 13.75 21.51
N GLU A 48 -20.13 12.90 21.38
CA GLU A 48 -19.99 11.47 21.58
C GLU A 48 -19.57 10.80 20.26
N ILE A 49 -18.63 9.85 20.33
CA ILE A 49 -18.05 9.19 19.16
C ILE A 49 -17.91 7.71 19.42
N ASN A 50 -18.49 6.90 18.55
CA ASN A 50 -18.36 5.46 18.59
C ASN A 50 -17.16 4.96 17.74
N GLU A 51 -16.81 3.68 17.84
CA GLU A 51 -15.68 3.09 17.08
C GLU A 51 -15.85 3.17 15.55
N GLU A 52 -17.09 3.18 15.06
CA GLU A 52 -17.39 3.28 13.63
C GLU A 52 -17.17 4.72 13.12
N GLU A 53 -17.59 5.71 13.89
CA GLU A 53 -17.36 7.12 13.61
C GLU A 53 -15.87 7.46 13.67
N ILE A 54 -15.12 6.87 14.62
CA ILE A 54 -13.65 6.97 14.66
C ILE A 54 -13.09 6.49 13.34
N ARG A 55 -13.42 5.27 12.90
CA ARG A 55 -12.96 4.74 11.60
C ARG A 55 -13.37 5.58 10.40
N SER A 56 -14.55 6.22 10.45
CA SER A 56 -15.01 7.08 9.35
C SER A 56 -14.27 8.42 9.28
N LEU A 57 -13.76 8.91 10.41
CA LEU A 57 -12.91 10.11 10.47
C LEU A 57 -11.57 9.85 9.78
N ASP A 58 -11.09 8.60 9.79
CA ASP A 58 -9.83 8.18 9.17
C ASP A 58 -9.71 8.64 7.70
N ILE A 59 -10.78 8.50 6.92
CA ILE A 59 -10.75 8.77 5.47
C ILE A 59 -10.82 10.28 5.20
N SER A 60 -11.76 10.98 5.82
CA SER A 60 -11.95 12.42 5.61
C SER A 60 -10.77 13.26 6.09
N PHE A 61 -10.13 12.87 7.20
CA PHE A 61 -8.93 13.53 7.67
C PHE A 61 -7.77 13.39 6.67
N LEU A 62 -7.54 12.17 6.18
CA LEU A 62 -6.48 11.88 5.21
C LEU A 62 -6.66 12.64 3.89
N GLU A 63 -7.90 12.88 3.46
CA GLU A 63 -8.18 13.68 2.27
C GLU A 63 -7.64 15.11 2.39
N SER A 64 -7.67 15.69 3.60
CA SER A 64 -7.19 17.05 3.87
C SER A 64 -5.67 17.19 3.99
N LEU A 65 -4.94 16.08 4.13
CA LEU A 65 -3.49 16.13 4.33
C LEU A 65 -2.72 16.38 3.04
N GLU A 66 -1.70 17.21 3.13
CA GLU A 66 -0.72 17.41 2.08
C GLU A 66 0.34 16.31 2.07
N LYS A 67 1.15 16.29 1.01
CA LYS A 67 2.19 15.29 0.77
C LYS A 67 3.16 15.16 1.95
N GLU A 68 3.65 16.28 2.46
CA GLU A 68 4.65 16.35 3.53
C GLU A 68 4.09 15.78 4.84
N GLU A 69 2.81 16.03 5.11
CA GLU A 69 2.12 15.51 6.29
C GLU A 69 1.92 14.00 6.19
N LEU A 70 1.52 13.50 5.01
CA LEU A 70 1.39 12.07 4.74
C LEU A 70 2.73 11.36 4.88
N LEU A 71 3.81 11.94 4.36
CA LEU A 71 5.17 11.41 4.49
C LEU A 71 5.61 11.31 5.95
N SER A 72 5.46 12.40 6.70
CA SER A 72 5.79 12.43 8.14
C SER A 72 5.01 11.37 8.92
N LEU A 73 3.73 11.22 8.56
CA LEU A 73 2.85 10.26 9.21
C LEU A 73 3.24 8.81 8.88
N LEU A 74 3.48 8.50 7.61
CA LEU A 74 3.88 7.17 7.15
C LEU A 74 5.15 6.66 7.86
N GLN A 75 6.08 7.57 8.17
CA GLN A 75 7.34 7.24 8.86
C GLN A 75 7.14 6.88 10.33
N ARG A 76 6.29 7.61 11.05
CA ARG A 76 6.10 7.45 12.51
C ARG A 76 5.03 6.44 12.90
N GLU A 77 4.10 6.14 12.00
CA GLU A 77 2.99 5.25 12.28
C GLU A 77 3.43 3.78 12.29
N GLU A 78 2.84 3.01 13.20
CA GLU A 78 3.13 1.57 13.38
C GLU A 78 1.86 0.72 13.25
N ASP A 79 0.68 1.33 13.29
CA ASP A 79 -0.58 0.64 13.09
C ASP A 79 -0.82 0.34 11.60
N GLU A 80 -0.85 -0.95 11.25
CA GLU A 80 -0.97 -1.38 9.85
C GLU A 80 -2.29 -0.99 9.18
N GLU A 81 -3.37 -0.78 9.95
CA GLU A 81 -4.64 -0.29 9.41
C GLU A 81 -4.50 1.15 8.95
N ILE A 82 -3.95 2.01 9.81
CA ILE A 82 -3.68 3.42 9.52
C ILE A 82 -2.70 3.54 8.34
N LEU A 83 -1.61 2.77 8.35
CA LEU A 83 -0.66 2.71 7.23
C LEU A 83 -1.32 2.33 5.91
N SER A 84 -2.30 1.42 5.93
CA SER A 84 -3.02 1.03 4.72
C SER A 84 -3.92 2.15 4.16
N TYR A 85 -4.49 2.99 5.04
CA TYR A 85 -5.26 4.15 4.63
C TYR A 85 -4.37 5.27 4.08
N ILE A 86 -3.22 5.52 4.72
CA ILE A 86 -2.22 6.47 4.22
C ILE A 86 -1.72 6.01 2.84
N ALA A 87 -1.38 4.73 2.68
CA ALA A 87 -0.97 4.15 1.40
C ALA A 87 -2.01 4.40 0.30
N PHE A 88 -3.28 4.15 0.61
CA PHE A 88 -4.38 4.41 -0.32
C PHE A 88 -4.48 5.89 -0.67
N ARG A 89 -4.38 6.78 0.32
CA ARG A 89 -4.41 8.23 0.10
C ARG A 89 -3.27 8.70 -0.80
N ILE A 90 -2.05 8.19 -0.60
CA ILE A 90 -0.89 8.47 -1.46
C ILE A 90 -1.20 8.07 -2.91
N ALA A 91 -1.82 6.91 -3.11
CA ALA A 91 -2.24 6.46 -4.43
C ALA A 91 -3.34 7.33 -5.07
N GLU A 92 -4.24 7.94 -4.28
CA GLU A 92 -5.21 8.92 -4.77
C GLU A 92 -4.56 10.25 -5.19
N ILE A 93 -3.50 10.68 -4.49
CA ILE A 93 -2.74 11.88 -4.89
C ILE A 93 -2.03 11.64 -6.22
N GLY A 94 -1.52 10.42 -6.43
CA GLY A 94 -0.83 10.05 -7.67
C GLY A 94 0.60 10.60 -7.79
N ASP A 95 1.17 11.14 -6.70
CA ASP A 95 2.56 11.61 -6.68
C ASP A 95 3.52 10.42 -6.46
N THR A 96 4.09 9.92 -7.56
CA THR A 96 5.01 8.77 -7.57
C THR A 96 6.30 9.01 -6.81
N SER A 97 6.65 10.24 -6.45
CA SER A 97 7.84 10.51 -5.62
C SER A 97 7.71 9.99 -4.19
N LEU A 98 6.50 9.65 -3.72
CA LEU A 98 6.25 8.99 -2.43
C LEU A 98 6.37 7.46 -2.50
N LEU A 99 6.63 6.89 -3.68
CA LEU A 99 6.75 5.45 -3.85
C LEU A 99 7.85 4.81 -2.98
N PRO A 100 9.05 5.40 -2.80
CA PRO A 100 10.08 4.80 -1.94
C PRO A 100 9.60 4.57 -0.51
N GLU A 101 8.92 5.54 0.08
CA GLU A 101 8.41 5.46 1.44
C GLU A 101 7.21 4.54 1.53
N LEU A 102 6.33 4.55 0.51
CA LEU A 102 5.25 3.58 0.40
C LEU A 102 5.78 2.15 0.32
N LEU A 103 6.87 1.89 -0.42
CA LEU A 103 7.50 0.57 -0.43
C LEU A 103 8.15 0.25 0.92
N GLY A 104 8.76 1.25 1.56
CA GLY A 104 9.45 1.12 2.85
C GLY A 104 8.57 0.61 3.99
N ILE A 105 7.25 0.81 3.94
CA ILE A 105 6.33 0.31 4.98
C ILE A 105 6.01 -1.19 4.87
N ARG A 106 6.52 -1.91 3.86
CA ARG A 106 6.25 -3.35 3.64
C ARG A 106 6.28 -4.18 4.93
N GLU A 107 7.34 -4.03 5.73
CA GLU A 107 7.56 -4.86 6.94
C GLU A 107 6.61 -4.51 8.09
N LYS A 108 6.01 -3.31 8.05
CA LYS A 108 4.96 -2.89 8.98
C LYS A 108 3.60 -3.50 8.61
N ILE A 109 3.40 -3.93 7.36
CA ILE A 109 2.14 -4.50 6.86
C ILE A 109 2.15 -6.03 6.91
N ARG A 110 1.54 -6.59 7.97
CA ARG A 110 1.59 -8.04 8.24
C ARG A 110 0.31 -8.75 7.84
N SER A 111 -0.85 -8.14 8.11
CA SER A 111 -2.15 -8.73 7.76
C SER A 111 -2.29 -8.90 6.24
N PRO A 112 -2.78 -10.07 5.76
CA PRO A 112 -3.06 -10.29 4.34
C PRO A 112 -4.01 -9.25 3.75
N ARG A 113 -4.97 -8.74 4.54
CA ARG A 113 -5.92 -7.70 4.10
C ARG A 113 -5.17 -6.40 3.77
N PHE A 114 -4.37 -5.91 4.70
CA PHE A 114 -3.64 -4.65 4.52
C PHE A 114 -2.51 -4.78 3.51
N LYS A 115 -1.92 -5.97 3.36
CA LYS A 115 -0.96 -6.26 2.29
C LYS A 115 -1.59 -6.10 0.91
N ARG A 116 -2.82 -6.60 0.70
CA ARG A 116 -3.56 -6.39 -0.54
C ARG A 116 -3.83 -4.91 -0.80
N GLN A 117 -4.23 -4.17 0.23
CA GLN A 117 -4.46 -2.73 0.13
C GLN A 117 -3.18 -1.95 -0.21
N TRP A 118 -2.07 -2.33 0.40
CA TRP A 118 -0.76 -1.75 0.15
C TRP A 118 -0.28 -2.03 -1.28
N VAL A 119 -0.35 -3.28 -1.75
CA VAL A 119 -0.03 -3.65 -3.15
C VAL A 119 -0.96 -2.96 -4.14
N TYR A 120 -2.26 -2.88 -3.84
CA TYR A 120 -3.22 -2.10 -4.62
C TYR A 120 -2.79 -0.65 -4.76
N SER A 121 -2.39 -0.04 -3.65
CA SER A 121 -2.00 1.37 -3.59
C SER A 121 -0.75 1.63 -4.43
N ILE A 122 0.26 0.76 -4.34
CA ILE A 122 1.44 0.83 -5.21
C ILE A 122 1.03 0.70 -6.67
N GLY A 123 0.22 -0.32 -7.00
CA GLY A 123 -0.26 -0.54 -8.36
C GLY A 123 -0.99 0.68 -8.91
N LYS A 124 -1.95 1.23 -8.16
CA LYS A 124 -2.66 2.45 -8.55
C LYS A 124 -1.71 3.63 -8.74
N LEU A 125 -0.79 3.86 -7.80
CA LEU A 125 0.18 4.97 -7.84
C LEU A 125 1.02 4.94 -9.13
N ILE A 126 1.48 3.76 -9.57
CA ILE A 126 2.30 3.62 -10.78
C ILE A 126 1.49 3.31 -12.05
N GLY A 127 0.16 3.39 -11.99
CA GLY A 127 -0.72 3.16 -13.15
C GLY A 127 -0.77 1.69 -13.61
N VAL A 128 -0.76 0.74 -12.69
CA VAL A 128 -0.93 -0.70 -12.90
C VAL A 128 -2.22 -1.18 -12.25
N ASN A 129 -3.16 -1.67 -13.07
CA ASN A 129 -4.43 -2.20 -12.58
C ASN A 129 -4.25 -3.63 -12.01
N ILE A 130 -3.91 -3.70 -10.72
CA ILE A 130 -3.72 -4.96 -10.00
C ILE A 130 -5.01 -5.50 -9.36
N TYR A 131 -6.09 -4.71 -9.27
CA TYR A 131 -7.32 -5.10 -8.58
C TYR A 131 -7.89 -6.47 -9.03
N PRO A 132 -7.92 -6.82 -10.33
CA PRO A 132 -8.35 -8.14 -10.81
C PRO A 132 -7.41 -9.29 -10.44
N TYR A 133 -6.36 -9.08 -9.66
CA TYR A 133 -5.40 -10.12 -9.24
C TYR A 133 -5.34 -10.21 -7.71
N LEU A 134 -6.12 -9.38 -7.01
CA LEU A 134 -6.25 -9.39 -5.57
C LEU A 134 -7.44 -10.27 -5.15
N ASN A 135 -7.40 -10.80 -3.93
CA ASN A 135 -8.44 -11.67 -3.36
C ASN A 135 -8.75 -12.93 -4.17
N THR A 136 -7.79 -13.43 -4.95
CA THR A 136 -7.92 -14.69 -5.69
C THR A 136 -7.14 -15.80 -5.02
N ASP A 137 -7.58 -17.04 -5.21
CA ASP A 137 -6.71 -18.19 -4.92
C ASP A 137 -5.53 -18.26 -5.90
N ARG A 138 -4.55 -19.10 -5.56
CA ARG A 138 -3.31 -19.26 -6.34
C ARG A 138 -3.56 -19.73 -7.78
N LEU A 139 -4.53 -20.62 -7.99
CA LEU A 139 -4.82 -21.17 -9.31
C LEU A 139 -5.45 -20.10 -10.20
N ALA A 140 -6.44 -19.38 -9.68
CA ALA A 140 -7.07 -18.27 -10.37
C ALA A 140 -6.06 -17.18 -10.73
N LEU A 141 -5.15 -16.83 -9.80
CA LEU A 141 -4.07 -15.88 -10.10
C LEU A 141 -3.16 -16.40 -11.21
N PHE A 142 -2.69 -17.64 -11.08
CA PHE A 142 -1.81 -18.26 -12.07
C PHE A 142 -2.44 -18.20 -13.47
N GLN A 143 -3.71 -18.57 -13.61
CA GLN A 143 -4.42 -18.52 -14.89
C GLN A 143 -4.53 -17.10 -15.45
N ARG A 144 -4.74 -16.09 -14.60
CA ARG A 144 -4.83 -14.69 -15.01
C ARG A 144 -3.46 -14.19 -15.50
N ILE A 145 -2.39 -14.41 -14.73
CA ILE A 145 -1.02 -14.02 -15.12
C ILE A 145 -0.53 -14.80 -16.35
N GLU A 146 -0.82 -16.10 -16.42
CA GLU A 146 -0.53 -16.92 -17.59
C GLU A 146 -1.19 -16.35 -18.86
N ARG A 147 -2.46 -15.94 -18.77
CA ARG A 147 -3.16 -15.34 -19.91
C ARG A 147 -2.47 -14.05 -20.38
N VAL A 148 -2.07 -13.18 -19.45
CA VAL A 148 -1.33 -11.95 -19.76
C VAL A 148 0.00 -12.28 -20.45
N LEU A 149 0.83 -13.15 -19.86
CA LEU A 149 2.14 -13.48 -20.42
C LEU A 149 2.04 -14.23 -21.76
N ARG A 150 1.02 -15.04 -21.98
CA ARG A 150 0.78 -15.72 -23.27
C ARG A 150 0.29 -14.77 -24.36
N GLY A 151 -0.30 -13.64 -23.97
CA GLY A 151 -0.73 -12.57 -24.88
C GLY A 151 0.44 -11.77 -25.48
N ILE A 152 1.63 -11.85 -24.87
CA ILE A 152 2.83 -11.20 -25.37
C ILE A 152 3.21 -11.81 -26.74
N PRO A 153 3.35 -11.02 -27.82
CA PRO A 153 3.79 -11.50 -29.12
C PRO A 153 5.28 -11.95 -29.08
N THR A 154 5.53 -13.21 -28.72
CA THR A 154 6.88 -13.78 -28.71
C THR A 154 7.16 -14.55 -30.00
N TRP A 155 7.91 -13.95 -30.92
CA TRP A 155 8.34 -14.61 -32.16
C TRP A 155 9.44 -15.67 -31.92
N ASP A 156 10.14 -15.56 -30.79
CA ASP A 156 11.22 -16.47 -30.40
C ASP A 156 10.71 -17.65 -29.54
N LYS A 157 10.89 -18.88 -30.06
CA LYS A 157 10.51 -20.12 -29.35
C LYS A 157 11.26 -20.30 -28.02
N GLY A 158 12.47 -19.78 -27.90
CA GLY A 158 13.28 -19.82 -26.69
C GLY A 158 12.76 -18.90 -25.58
N ILE A 159 12.37 -17.67 -25.92
CA ILE A 159 11.70 -16.73 -25.00
C ILE A 159 10.40 -17.36 -24.49
N ARG A 160 9.58 -17.93 -25.39
CA ARG A 160 8.34 -18.61 -25.00
C ARG A 160 8.58 -19.75 -24.00
N ARG A 161 9.59 -20.59 -24.25
CA ARG A 161 9.97 -21.67 -23.32
C ARG A 161 10.42 -21.12 -21.96
N ARG A 162 11.21 -20.05 -21.93
CA ARG A 162 11.67 -19.43 -20.67
C ARG A 162 10.53 -18.77 -19.88
N LEU A 163 9.56 -18.17 -20.56
CA LEU A 163 8.34 -17.65 -19.92
C LEU A 163 7.52 -18.77 -19.26
N LEU A 164 7.35 -19.92 -19.93
CA LEU A 164 6.68 -21.08 -19.34
C LEU A 164 7.42 -21.62 -18.10
N LEU A 165 8.76 -21.60 -18.12
CA LEU A 165 9.57 -21.97 -16.95
C LEU A 165 9.42 -20.97 -15.80
N ALA A 166 9.26 -19.67 -16.09
CA ALA A 166 8.94 -18.68 -15.07
C ALA A 166 7.56 -18.96 -14.47
N LEU A 167 6.53 -19.14 -15.30
CA LEU A 167 5.17 -19.45 -14.88
C LEU A 167 5.09 -20.69 -13.99
N ARG A 168 5.88 -21.72 -14.27
CA ARG A 168 5.95 -22.91 -13.40
C ARG A 168 6.26 -22.54 -11.94
N HIS A 169 7.19 -21.62 -11.70
CA HIS A 169 7.50 -21.16 -10.35
C HIS A 169 6.35 -20.38 -9.70
N LEU A 170 5.60 -19.58 -10.48
CA LEU A 170 4.38 -18.94 -9.98
C LEU A 170 3.35 -19.97 -9.50
N GLY A 171 3.10 -21.02 -10.30
CA GLY A 171 2.17 -22.10 -9.95
C GLY A 171 2.61 -22.92 -8.75
N GLU A 172 3.92 -23.12 -8.59
CA GLU A 172 4.53 -23.78 -7.42
C GLU A 172 4.52 -22.90 -6.15
N GLY A 173 4.22 -21.60 -6.27
CA GLY A 173 4.28 -20.64 -5.17
C GLY A 173 5.69 -20.10 -4.89
N ASN A 174 6.66 -20.35 -5.77
CA ASN A 174 8.00 -19.79 -5.70
C ASN A 174 8.04 -18.41 -6.39
N TYR A 175 7.39 -17.45 -5.75
CA TYR A 175 7.16 -16.10 -6.26
C TYR A 175 8.46 -15.32 -6.51
N LYS A 176 9.45 -15.48 -5.63
CA LYS A 176 10.77 -14.88 -5.78
C LYS A 176 11.46 -15.33 -7.07
N LYS A 177 11.55 -16.65 -7.27
CA LYS A 177 12.21 -17.22 -8.45
C LYS A 177 11.41 -16.95 -9.73
N PHE A 178 10.09 -16.86 -9.64
CA PHE A 178 9.26 -16.39 -10.73
C PHE A 178 9.66 -14.98 -11.17
N LEU A 179 9.74 -14.03 -10.22
CA LEU A 179 10.15 -12.66 -10.51
C LEU A 179 11.55 -12.61 -11.13
N GLU A 180 12.55 -13.24 -10.51
CA GLU A 180 13.93 -13.27 -11.01
C GLU A 180 14.03 -13.78 -12.46
N ARG A 181 13.26 -14.82 -12.80
CA ARG A 181 13.23 -15.35 -14.16
C ARG A 181 12.56 -14.40 -15.13
N LEU A 182 11.44 -13.78 -14.74
CA LEU A 182 10.72 -12.87 -15.60
C LEU A 182 11.53 -11.61 -15.87
N THR A 183 12.20 -11.05 -14.85
CA THR A 183 13.11 -9.90 -15.00
C THR A 183 14.23 -10.19 -15.99
N LYS A 184 14.84 -11.38 -15.96
CA LYS A 184 15.90 -11.78 -16.93
C LYS A 184 15.43 -11.82 -18.39
N LEU A 185 14.13 -11.89 -18.62
CA LEU A 185 13.53 -11.87 -19.95
C LEU A 185 13.07 -10.48 -20.37
N SER A 186 12.99 -9.55 -19.43
CA SER A 186 12.40 -8.23 -19.56
C SER A 186 13.43 -7.19 -19.96
N ASP A 187 13.04 -6.23 -20.78
CA ASP A 187 13.87 -5.06 -21.09
C ASP A 187 13.50 -3.91 -20.14
N LEU A 188 14.18 -3.86 -18.99
CA LEU A 188 13.88 -2.86 -17.96
C LEU A 188 14.06 -1.43 -18.46
N SER A 189 14.82 -1.18 -19.54
CA SER A 189 15.01 0.17 -20.09
C SER A 189 13.71 0.79 -20.61
N LYS A 190 12.73 -0.04 -20.98
CA LYS A 190 11.39 0.37 -21.45
C LYS A 190 10.42 0.74 -20.33
N LEU A 191 10.77 0.45 -19.08
CA LEU A 191 9.93 0.78 -17.94
C LEU A 191 10.15 2.22 -17.48
N LYS A 192 9.14 2.81 -16.86
CA LYS A 192 9.29 4.10 -16.18
C LYS A 192 10.15 3.96 -14.92
N GLU A 193 10.64 5.07 -14.39
CA GLU A 193 11.53 5.06 -13.21
C GLU A 193 10.84 4.48 -11.98
N GLU A 194 9.58 4.84 -11.72
CA GLU A 194 8.78 4.32 -10.62
C GLU A 194 8.51 2.80 -10.74
N GLU A 195 8.36 2.30 -11.97
CA GLU A 195 8.18 0.87 -12.25
C GLU A 195 9.47 0.08 -12.00
N LYS A 196 10.62 0.60 -12.45
CA LYS A 196 11.94 0.01 -12.17
C LYS A 196 12.21 -0.02 -10.67
N LEU A 197 11.87 1.07 -9.97
CA LEU A 197 12.06 1.19 -8.52
C LEU A 197 11.28 0.10 -7.78
N ALA A 198 10.00 -0.09 -8.12
CA ALA A 198 9.19 -1.16 -7.53
C ALA A 198 9.77 -2.56 -7.80
N ILE A 199 10.19 -2.84 -9.04
CA ILE A 199 10.80 -4.13 -9.41
C ILE A 199 12.09 -4.38 -8.64
N ASN A 200 12.98 -3.39 -8.57
CA ASN A 200 14.25 -3.51 -7.84
C ASN A 200 14.00 -3.75 -6.36
N PHE A 201 13.08 -3.00 -5.75
CA PHE A 201 12.68 -3.20 -4.36
C PHE A 201 12.21 -4.64 -4.08
N PHE A 202 11.37 -5.23 -4.94
CA PHE A 202 10.92 -6.61 -4.79
C PHE A 202 12.02 -7.64 -5.09
N LEU A 203 12.93 -7.33 -6.01
CA LEU A 203 14.11 -8.16 -6.30
C LEU A 203 15.14 -8.19 -5.16
N GLU A 204 15.10 -7.26 -4.22
CA GLU A 204 15.95 -7.29 -3.03
C GLU A 204 15.37 -8.18 -1.91
N LYS A 205 14.07 -8.50 -1.94
CA LYS A 205 13.43 -9.30 -0.88
C LYS A 205 13.75 -10.78 -1.01
N GLU A 206 14.03 -11.45 0.10
CA GLU A 206 14.28 -12.90 0.11
C GLU A 206 13.03 -13.69 -0.31
N GLU A 207 11.86 -13.28 0.18
CA GLU A 207 10.57 -13.87 -0.14
C GLU A 207 9.58 -12.81 -0.62
N LEU A 208 8.70 -13.24 -1.52
CA LEU A 208 7.58 -12.44 -2.01
C LEU A 208 6.27 -13.11 -1.70
N SER A 209 5.26 -12.30 -1.43
CA SER A 209 3.86 -12.72 -1.43
C SER A 209 3.35 -12.92 -2.86
N MET A 210 2.21 -13.58 -2.93
CA MET A 210 1.48 -13.80 -4.16
C MET A 210 1.16 -12.47 -4.86
N GLU A 211 0.65 -11.49 -4.10
CA GLU A 211 0.24 -10.18 -4.61
C GLU A 211 1.42 -9.33 -5.11
N GLU A 212 2.55 -9.32 -4.40
CA GLU A 212 3.77 -8.63 -4.85
C GLU A 212 4.30 -9.21 -6.16
N SER A 213 4.23 -10.53 -6.30
CA SER A 213 4.66 -11.22 -7.53
C SER A 213 3.72 -10.93 -8.71
N ALA A 214 2.42 -10.81 -8.46
CA ALA A 214 1.43 -10.44 -9.46
C ALA A 214 1.66 -9.01 -9.95
N LEU A 215 1.82 -8.06 -9.03
CA LEU A 215 2.15 -6.67 -9.37
C LEU A 215 3.43 -6.59 -10.20
N SER A 216 4.48 -7.27 -9.76
CA SER A 216 5.76 -7.30 -10.48
C SER A 216 5.61 -7.88 -11.88
N ALA A 217 4.82 -8.94 -12.06
CA ALA A 217 4.56 -9.50 -13.38
C ALA A 217 3.83 -8.53 -14.30
N LEU A 218 2.80 -7.82 -13.82
CA LEU A 218 2.07 -6.83 -14.61
C LEU A 218 2.95 -5.64 -15.00
N ILE A 219 3.87 -5.22 -14.13
CA ILE A 219 4.87 -4.20 -14.47
C ILE A 219 5.78 -4.71 -15.59
N LEU A 220 6.38 -5.90 -15.40
CA LEU A 220 7.36 -6.45 -16.34
C LEU A 220 6.76 -6.75 -17.73
N VAL A 221 5.46 -7.08 -17.83
CA VAL A 221 4.78 -7.27 -19.12
C VAL A 221 4.96 -6.07 -20.04
N LYS A 222 4.90 -4.85 -19.50
CA LYS A 222 5.07 -3.60 -20.28
C LYS A 222 6.43 -3.53 -20.98
N SER A 223 7.46 -4.19 -20.44
CA SER A 223 8.80 -4.25 -21.06
C SER A 223 8.86 -5.11 -22.34
N PHE A 224 7.88 -6.01 -22.53
CA PHE A 224 7.82 -6.86 -23.71
C PHE A 224 7.00 -6.22 -24.84
N GLU A 225 6.24 -5.19 -24.54
CA GLU A 225 5.50 -4.44 -25.53
C GLU A 225 6.48 -3.56 -26.34
N ASN A 226 6.18 -3.35 -27.63
CA ASN A 226 6.92 -2.37 -28.40
C ASN A 226 6.46 -0.97 -27.95
N PRO A 227 7.36 -0.08 -27.52
CA PRO A 227 7.04 1.34 -27.65
C PRO A 227 6.87 1.57 -29.15
N HIS A 228 5.77 2.21 -29.53
CA HIS A 228 5.45 2.53 -30.92
C HIS A 228 6.65 3.00 -31.74
#